data_AF-A0A177KSS0-F1
#
_entry.id   AF-A0A177KSS0-F1
#
_cell.length_a   1.000
_cell.length_b   1.000
_cell.length_c   1.000
_cell.angle_alpha   90.00
_cell.angle_beta   90.00
_cell.angle_gamma   90.00
#
_symmetry.space_group_name_H-M   'P 1'
#
loop_
_entity.id
_entity.type
_entity.pdbx_description
1 polymer ?
#
loop_
_entity_poly.entity_id
_entity_poly.type
_entity_poly.pdbx_seq_one_letter_code
_entity_poly.pdbx_strand_id
1 'polypeptide(L)'
;MKNQKMSNQLGYFNRKIIQTGIASGSLLFILSLLAYTFHFSKVNPVSPVLFLRQSTAIQHIIAALIIIIISVVLSLLYYALFRKRTPLLAGFVMGIVLFLLLFAFISQSTLNLITVFCLLLCYCVFISVSASWIYERGR
;
A
#
# COMPACT_ATOMS: atom_id res chain seq x y z
N MET A 1 23.35 -29.58 2.60
CA MET A 1 21.90 -29.71 2.31
C MET A 1 20.99 -28.68 3.02
N LYS A 2 21.32 -28.19 4.23
CA LYS A 2 20.51 -27.18 4.97
C LYS A 2 20.38 -25.81 4.24
N ASN A 3 21.41 -25.40 3.50
CA ASN A 3 21.45 -24.11 2.79
C ASN A 3 20.48 -24.02 1.60
N GLN A 4 20.26 -25.11 0.85
CA GLN A 4 19.32 -25.11 -0.27
C GLN A 4 17.86 -24.99 0.20
N LYS A 5 17.47 -25.69 1.27
CA LYS A 5 16.11 -25.66 1.81
C LYS A 5 15.72 -24.27 2.33
N MET A 6 16.67 -23.57 2.95
CA MET A 6 16.49 -22.19 3.43
C MET A 6 16.38 -21.17 2.29
N SER A 7 17.18 -21.31 1.22
CA SER A 7 17.08 -20.44 0.04
C SER A 7 15.74 -20.58 -0.71
N ASN A 8 15.23 -21.81 -0.81
CA ASN A 8 13.96 -22.09 -1.50
C ASN A 8 12.76 -21.57 -0.70
N GLN A 9 12.81 -21.66 0.64
CA GLN A 9 11.80 -21.10 1.53
C GLN A 9 11.83 -19.56 1.50
N LEU A 10 13.01 -18.95 1.53
CA LEU A 10 13.15 -17.49 1.43
C LEU A 10 12.67 -16.96 0.07
N GLY A 11 12.98 -17.66 -1.03
CA GLY A 11 12.51 -17.33 -2.38
C GLY A 11 11.00 -17.47 -2.53
N TYR A 12 10.40 -18.50 -1.93
CA TYR A 12 8.94 -18.68 -1.89
C TYR A 12 8.25 -17.56 -1.11
N PHE A 13 8.82 -17.18 0.04
CA PHE A 13 8.32 -16.12 0.89
C PHE A 13 8.34 -14.76 0.20
N ASN A 14 9.48 -14.41 -0.41
CA ASN A 14 9.65 -13.17 -1.17
C ASN A 14 8.66 -13.09 -2.34
N ARG A 15 8.47 -14.17 -3.09
CA ARG A 15 7.47 -14.20 -4.18
C ARG A 15 6.05 -13.92 -3.67
N LYS A 16 5.65 -14.51 -2.54
CA LYS A 16 4.31 -14.28 -1.97
C LYS A 16 4.10 -12.87 -1.44
N ILE A 17 5.12 -12.29 -0.80
CA ILE A 17 5.08 -10.89 -0.35
C ILE A 17 4.93 -9.95 -1.55
N ILE A 18 5.68 -10.19 -2.63
CA ILE A 18 5.59 -9.37 -3.85
C ILE A 18 4.19 -9.51 -4.47
N GLN A 19 3.64 -10.72 -4.56
CA GLN A 19 2.27 -10.94 -5.07
C GLN A 19 1.22 -10.21 -4.22
N THR A 20 1.35 -10.20 -2.89
CA THR A 20 0.43 -9.48 -2.01
C THR A 20 0.60 -7.96 -2.12
N GLY A 21 1.82 -7.45 -2.30
CA GLY A 21 2.07 -6.05 -2.61
C GLY A 21 1.43 -5.61 -3.94
N ILE A 22 1.52 -6.44 -4.97
CA ILE A 22 0.87 -6.19 -6.27
C ILE A 22 -0.66 -6.21 -6.13
N ALA A 23 -1.22 -7.24 -5.50
CA ALA A 23 -2.68 -7.37 -5.32
C ALA A 23 -3.27 -6.21 -4.52
N SER A 24 -2.60 -5.82 -3.43
CA SER A 24 -3.01 -4.68 -2.60
C SER A 24 -2.87 -3.34 -3.32
N GLY A 25 -1.79 -3.15 -4.10
CA GLY A 25 -1.61 -1.96 -4.92
C GLY A 25 -2.69 -1.79 -5.97
N SER A 26 -3.07 -2.88 -6.65
CA SER A 26 -4.19 -2.89 -7.61
C SER A 26 -5.53 -2.58 -6.95
N LEU A 27 -5.79 -3.13 -5.75
CA LEU A 27 -6.99 -2.81 -4.97
C LEU A 27 -7.04 -1.32 -4.60
N LEU A 28 -5.93 -0.76 -4.11
CA LEU A 28 -5.86 0.66 -3.75
C LEU A 28 -6.05 1.57 -4.97
N PHE A 29 -5.53 1.18 -6.13
CA PHE A 29 -5.71 1.91 -7.38
C PHE A 29 -7.19 1.96 -7.78
N ILE A 30 -7.88 0.81 -7.77
CA ILE A 30 -9.32 0.74 -8.06
C ILE A 30 -10.12 1.58 -7.07
N LEU A 31 -9.81 1.48 -5.77
CA LEU A 31 -10.48 2.25 -4.73
C LEU A 31 -10.23 3.76 -4.86
N SER A 32 -9.01 4.18 -5.23
CA SER A 32 -8.71 5.59 -5.53
C SER A 32 -9.48 6.07 -6.75
N LEU A 33 -9.59 5.25 -7.79
CA LEU A 33 -10.38 5.58 -8.98
C LEU A 33 -11.87 5.74 -8.63
N LEU A 34 -12.41 4.86 -7.79
CA LEU A 34 -13.77 4.95 -7.29
C LEU A 34 -13.99 6.23 -6.46
N ALA A 35 -13.08 6.52 -5.53
CA ALA A 35 -13.16 7.72 -4.70
C ALA A 35 -13.11 9.01 -5.53
N TYR A 36 -12.38 9.00 -6.64
CA TYR A 36 -12.33 10.09 -7.61
C TYR A 36 -13.64 10.19 -8.42
N THR A 37 -14.15 9.09 -8.97
CA THR A 37 -15.40 9.05 -9.76
C THR A 37 -16.60 9.55 -8.97
N PHE A 38 -16.72 9.15 -7.69
CA PHE A 38 -17.80 9.60 -6.82
C PHE A 38 -17.58 10.99 -6.21
N HIS A 39 -16.52 11.72 -6.61
CA HIS A 39 -16.17 13.06 -6.11
C HIS A 39 -15.93 13.13 -4.58
N PHE A 40 -15.80 11.99 -3.89
CA PHE A 40 -15.45 11.95 -2.47
C PHE A 40 -14.03 12.45 -2.23
N SER A 41 -13.14 12.30 -3.22
CA SER A 41 -11.77 12.79 -3.17
C SER A 41 -11.44 13.63 -4.41
N LYS A 42 -11.03 14.89 -4.20
CA LYS A 42 -10.40 15.74 -5.23
C LYS A 42 -8.93 15.40 -5.45
N VAL A 43 -8.41 14.36 -4.78
CA VAL A 43 -7.02 13.92 -4.93
C VAL A 43 -6.93 13.18 -6.25
N ASN A 44 -6.53 13.91 -7.30
CA ASN A 44 -6.23 13.31 -8.57
C ASN A 44 -5.00 12.40 -8.38
N PRO A 45 -5.05 11.09 -8.72
CA PRO A 45 -3.90 10.18 -8.54
C PRO A 45 -2.62 10.66 -9.24
N VAL A 46 -2.74 11.60 -10.19
CA VAL A 46 -1.64 12.25 -10.91
C VAL A 46 -1.05 13.49 -10.21
N SER A 47 -1.56 13.91 -9.04
CA SER A 47 -1.04 15.07 -8.29
C SER A 47 0.49 15.06 -8.07
N PRO A 48 1.14 13.91 -7.76
CA PRO A 48 2.60 13.86 -7.61
C PRO A 48 3.36 13.97 -8.94
N VAL A 49 2.69 13.65 -10.06
CA VAL A 49 3.28 13.52 -11.41
C VAL A 49 2.91 14.73 -12.29
N LEU A 50 2.06 15.65 -11.81
CA LEU A 50 1.68 16.87 -12.51
C LEU A 50 2.89 17.77 -12.82
N PHE A 51 3.99 17.62 -12.06
CA PHE A 51 5.26 18.31 -12.30
C PHE A 51 5.99 17.82 -13.56
N LEU A 52 5.69 16.61 -14.03
CA LEU A 52 6.17 16.09 -15.31
C LEU A 52 5.20 16.55 -16.40
N ARG A 53 5.68 17.40 -17.30
CA ARG A 53 4.97 17.91 -18.49
C ARG A 53 4.77 16.79 -19.53
N GLN A 54 4.01 15.76 -19.14
CA GLN A 54 3.71 14.55 -19.89
C GLN A 54 2.20 14.49 -20.16
N SER A 55 1.76 13.64 -21.10
CA SER A 55 0.34 13.47 -21.36
C SER A 55 -0.38 12.89 -20.12
N THR A 56 -1.64 13.25 -19.93
CA THR A 56 -2.47 12.81 -18.79
C THR A 56 -2.50 11.28 -18.66
N ALA A 57 -2.54 10.56 -19.79
CA ALA A 57 -2.48 9.10 -19.81
C ALA A 57 -1.15 8.55 -19.24
N ILE A 58 -0.01 9.15 -19.60
CA ILE A 58 1.31 8.74 -19.10
C ILE A 58 1.44 9.04 -17.61
N GLN A 59 0.89 10.16 -17.14
CA GLN A 59 0.87 10.50 -15.72
C GLN A 59 0.08 9.46 -14.89
N HIS A 60 -1.07 8.99 -15.38
CA HIS A 60 -1.85 7.95 -14.70
C HIS A 60 -1.09 6.62 -14.58
N ILE A 61 -0.38 6.22 -15.64
CA ILE A 61 0.43 4.99 -15.65
C ILE A 61 1.58 5.10 -14.63
N ILE A 62 2.28 6.25 -14.60
CA ILE A 62 3.37 6.49 -13.66
C ILE A 62 2.86 6.51 -12.21
N ALA A 63 1.72 7.16 -11.95
CA ALA A 63 1.10 7.17 -10.63
C ALA A 63 0.74 5.76 -10.15
N ALA A 64 0.13 4.94 -11.02
CA ALA A 64 -0.18 3.55 -10.71
C ALA A 64 1.09 2.75 -10.37
N LEU A 65 2.16 2.95 -11.14
CA LEU A 65 3.44 2.28 -10.90
C LEU A 65 4.07 2.69 -9.56
N ILE A 66 4.04 3.98 -9.22
CA ILE A 66 4.52 4.50 -7.94
C ILE A 66 3.73 3.90 -6.77
N ILE A 67 2.40 3.83 -6.89
CA ILE A 67 1.53 3.22 -5.86
C ILE A 67 1.91 1.75 -5.65
N ILE A 68 2.15 0.99 -6.72
CA ILE A 68 2.58 -0.41 -6.62
C ILE A 68 3.94 -0.52 -5.92
N ILE A 69 4.90 0.34 -6.27
CA ILE A 69 6.23 0.35 -5.63
C ILE A 69 6.12 0.67 -4.14
N ILE A 70 5.37 1.72 -3.79
CA ILE A 70 5.12 2.09 -2.39
C ILE A 70 4.46 0.93 -1.64
N SER A 71 3.53 0.20 -2.27
CA SER A 71 2.89 -0.99 -1.69
C SER A 71 3.90 -2.08 -1.32
N VAL A 72 4.81 -2.38 -2.24
CA VAL A 72 5.87 -3.38 -2.00
C VAL A 72 6.80 -2.93 -0.87
N VAL A 73 7.18 -1.65 -0.84
CA VAL A 73 8.00 -1.08 0.24
C VAL A 73 7.28 -1.14 1.58
N LEU A 74 5.98 -0.81 1.63
CA LEU A 74 5.18 -0.87 2.85
C LEU A 74 5.07 -2.29 3.40
N SER A 75 4.89 -3.27 2.51
CA SER A 75 4.83 -4.69 2.87
C SER A 75 6.16 -5.19 3.46
N LEU A 76 7.29 -4.76 2.90
CA LEU A 76 8.62 -5.01 3.45
C LEU A 76 8.84 -4.32 4.81
N LEU A 77 8.42 -3.05 4.91
CA LEU A 77 8.55 -2.25 6.13
C LEU A 77 7.74 -2.86 7.29
N TYR A 78 6.53 -3.36 7.00
CA TYR A 78 5.72 -4.11 7.96
C TYR A 78 6.46 -5.35 8.47
N TYR A 79 7.01 -6.15 7.55
CA TYR A 79 7.75 -7.37 7.92
C TYR A 79 8.97 -7.05 8.81
N ALA A 80 9.66 -5.95 8.54
CA ALA A 80 10.82 -5.52 9.32
C ALA A 80 10.46 -5.01 10.73
N LEU A 81 9.44 -4.15 10.86
CA LEU A 81 9.10 -3.51 12.14
C LEU A 81 8.19 -4.35 13.04
N PHE A 82 7.24 -5.10 12.48
CA PHE A 82 6.08 -5.61 13.23
C PHE A 82 5.96 -7.13 13.31
N ARG A 83 7.05 -7.87 13.04
CA ARG A 83 7.14 -9.35 13.06
C ARG A 83 6.57 -10.06 14.30
N LYS A 84 6.40 -9.37 15.44
CA LYS A 84 5.99 -9.96 16.73
C LYS A 84 4.65 -9.44 17.29
N ARG A 85 3.95 -8.53 16.61
CA ARG A 85 2.70 -7.93 17.12
C ARG A 85 1.49 -8.41 16.32
N THR A 86 0.30 -8.16 16.88
CA THR A 86 -0.97 -8.48 16.23
C THR A 86 -1.11 -7.74 14.91
N PRO A 87 -1.45 -8.44 13.81
CA PRO A 87 -1.38 -7.87 12.46
C PRO A 87 -2.35 -6.73 12.22
N LEU A 88 -3.52 -6.80 12.86
CA LEU A 88 -4.52 -5.74 12.79
C LEU A 88 -4.02 -4.44 13.41
N LEU A 89 -3.38 -4.53 14.58
CA LEU A 89 -2.94 -3.37 15.35
C LEU A 89 -1.73 -2.71 14.67
N ALA A 90 -0.81 -3.52 14.15
CA ALA A 90 0.31 -3.06 13.36
C ALA A 90 -0.13 -2.35 12.06
N GLY A 91 -1.12 -2.90 11.35
CA GLY A 91 -1.67 -2.26 10.15
C GLY A 91 -2.40 -0.95 10.45
N PHE A 92 -3.12 -0.87 11.56
CA PHE A 92 -3.79 0.34 12.01
C PHE A 92 -2.79 1.47 12.32
N VAL A 93 -1.73 1.17 13.07
CA VAL A 93 -0.66 2.13 13.38
C VAL A 93 0.04 2.61 12.11
N MET A 94 0.38 1.68 11.20
CA MET A 94 1.00 2.03 9.92
C MET A 94 0.10 2.92 9.06
N GLY A 95 -1.21 2.66 9.04
CA GLY A 95 -2.19 3.49 8.33
C GLY A 95 -2.27 4.91 8.88
N ILE A 96 -2.27 5.07 10.21
CA ILE A 96 -2.27 6.40 10.85
C ILE A 96 -0.99 7.17 10.53
N VAL A 97 0.17 6.53 10.65
CA VAL A 97 1.47 7.16 10.36
C VAL A 97 1.54 7.61 8.91
N LEU A 98 1.14 6.74 7.97
CA LEU A 98 1.14 7.06 6.55
C LEU A 98 0.12 8.17 6.21
N PHE A 99 -1.03 8.18 6.90
CA PHE A 99 -2.01 9.25 6.75
C PHE A 99 -1.48 10.59 7.25
N LEU A 100 -0.84 10.62 8.41
CA LEU A 100 -0.19 11.84 8.93
C LEU A 100 0.88 12.36 7.97
N LEU A 101 1.63 11.46 7.32
CA LEU A 101 2.62 11.84 6.31
C LEU A 101 1.97 12.46 5.06
N LEU A 102 0.82 11.92 4.62
CA LEU A 102 0.07 12.41 3.46
C LEU A 102 -0.83 13.60 3.76
N PHE A 103 -1.15 13.86 5.04
CA PHE A 103 -2.04 14.93 5.49
C PHE A 103 -1.57 16.30 4.98
N ALA A 104 -0.25 16.53 4.94
CA ALA A 104 0.34 17.76 4.42
C ALA A 104 0.14 17.97 2.91
N PHE A 105 -0.11 16.89 2.15
CA PHE A 105 -0.24 16.92 0.68
C PHE A 105 -1.70 16.86 0.21
N ILE A 106 -2.64 16.58 1.10
CA ILE A 106 -4.05 16.35 0.77
C ILE A 106 -4.89 17.61 1.04
N SER A 107 -5.88 17.86 0.17
CA SER A 107 -6.84 18.94 0.36
C SER A 107 -7.63 18.76 1.67
N GLN A 108 -7.69 19.82 2.49
CA GLN A 108 -8.30 19.82 3.82
C GLN A 108 -9.84 19.79 3.84
N SER A 109 -10.49 19.41 2.75
CA SER A 109 -11.93 19.14 2.79
C SER A 109 -12.20 17.95 3.71
N THR A 110 -13.07 18.11 4.71
CA THR A 110 -13.39 17.10 5.72
C THR A 110 -13.80 15.76 5.09
N LEU A 111 -14.62 15.80 4.03
CA LEU A 111 -15.04 14.61 3.30
C LEU A 111 -13.86 13.88 2.66
N ASN A 112 -12.95 14.63 2.03
CA ASN A 112 -11.76 14.09 1.39
C ASN A 112 -10.80 13.45 2.41
N LEU A 113 -10.61 14.12 3.55
CA LEU A 113 -9.76 13.61 4.63
C LEU A 113 -10.28 12.27 5.18
N ILE A 114 -11.59 12.18 5.45
CA ILE A 114 -12.21 10.95 5.95
C ILE A 114 -12.09 9.82 4.92
N THR A 115 -12.37 10.10 3.65
CA THR A 115 -12.25 9.10 2.58
C THR A 115 -10.82 8.60 2.43
N VAL A 116 -9.84 9.50 2.35
CA VAL A 116 -8.44 9.08 2.19
C VAL A 116 -7.94 8.34 3.45
N PHE A 117 -8.31 8.80 4.65
CA PHE A 117 -7.97 8.10 5.89
C PHE A 117 -8.51 6.67 5.91
N CYS A 118 -9.79 6.50 5.57
CA CYS A 118 -10.43 5.20 5.51
C CYS A 118 -9.76 4.27 4.48
N LEU A 119 -9.50 4.79 3.27
CA LEU A 119 -8.81 4.03 2.22
C LEU A 119 -7.41 3.60 2.66
N LEU A 120 -6.64 4.49 3.27
CA LEU A 120 -5.30 4.19 3.77
C LEU A 120 -5.33 3.13 4.88
N LEU A 121 -6.26 3.26 5.84
CA LEU A 121 -6.41 2.31 6.92
C LEU A 121 -6.76 0.92 6.40
N CYS A 122 -7.79 0.82 5.55
CA CYS A 122 -8.19 -0.45 4.93
C CYS A 122 -7.02 -1.09 4.18
N TYR A 123 -6.27 -0.29 3.42
CA TYR A 123 -5.11 -0.73 2.68
C TYR A 123 -3.96 -1.23 3.58
N CYS A 124 -3.57 -0.46 4.59
CA CYS A 124 -2.49 -0.83 5.50
C CYS A 124 -2.85 -2.07 6.34
N VAL A 125 -4.11 -2.20 6.78
CA VAL A 125 -4.61 -3.39 7.47
C VAL A 125 -4.60 -4.61 6.54
N PHE A 126 -5.05 -4.45 5.29
CA PHE A 126 -5.03 -5.53 4.31
C PHE A 126 -3.61 -6.06 4.05
N ILE A 127 -2.63 -5.17 3.86
CA ILE A 127 -1.22 -5.55 3.69
C ILE A 127 -0.69 -6.28 4.93
N SER A 128 -0.97 -5.74 6.11
CA SER A 128 -0.46 -6.27 7.38
C SER A 128 -0.97 -7.67 7.69
N VAL A 129 -2.28 -7.88 7.51
CA VAL A 129 -2.91 -9.21 7.66
C VAL A 129 -2.36 -10.18 6.62
N SER A 130 -2.26 -9.77 5.36
CA SER A 130 -1.75 -10.61 4.28
C SER A 130 -0.30 -11.05 4.53
N ALA A 131 0.57 -10.11 4.92
CA ALA A 131 1.97 -10.39 5.23
C ALA A 131 2.12 -11.29 6.47
N SER A 132 1.31 -11.08 7.50
CA SER A 132 1.31 -11.93 8.70
C SER A 132 0.87 -13.35 8.40
N TRP A 133 -0.15 -13.52 7.56
CA TRP A 133 -0.64 -14.84 7.18
C TRP A 133 0.39 -15.63 6.37
N ILE A 134 1.13 -14.96 5.48
CA ILE A 134 2.25 -15.55 4.75
C ILE A 134 3.36 -15.96 5.73
N TYR A 135 3.67 -15.13 6.73
CA TYR A 135 4.63 -15.44 7.79
C TYR A 135 4.28 -16.68 8.60
N GLU A 136 3.03 -16.79 9.02
CA GLU A 136 2.57 -17.90 9.83
C GLU A 136 2.57 -19.23 9.06
N ARG A 137 2.27 -19.20 7.75
CA ARG A 137 2.36 -20.36 6.86
C ARG A 137 3.78 -20.78 6.48
N GLY A 138 4.77 -19.92 6.70
CA GLY A 138 6.18 -20.17 6.40
C GLY A 138 6.99 -20.69 7.59
N ARG A 139 6.38 -20.78 8.78
CA ARG A 139 6.92 -21.48 9.96
C ARG A 139 6.59 -22.97 9.89
#